data_AF-A0A658NKZ2-F1
#
_entry.id   AF-A0A658NKZ2-F1
#
_cell.length_a   1.000
_cell.length_b   1.000
_cell.length_c   1.000
_cell.angle_alpha   90.00
_cell.angle_beta   90.00
_cell.angle_gamma   90.00
#
_symmetry.space_group_name_H-M   'P 1'
#
loop_
_entity.id
_entity.type
_entity.pdbx_description
1 polymer ?
#
loop_
_entity_poly.entity_id
_entity_poly.type
_entity_poly.pdbx_seq_one_letter_code
_entity_poly.pdbx_strand_id
1 'polypeptide(L)'
;YDVLIVDEMSMVSLSLMRALLSALRPSTRLVMVGDPNQLSSVEAGAVLADIVTADLPVSSHDPSSAIIVLNHSHRFSGPIQEL
;
A
#
# COMPACT_ATOMS: atom_id res chain seq x y z
N TYR A 1 4.92 9.83 16.48
CA TYR A 1 5.61 8.58 16.09
C TYR A 1 6.69 8.89 15.09
N ASP A 2 7.78 8.13 15.09
CA ASP A 2 8.88 8.29 14.14
C ASP A 2 8.65 7.45 12.89
N VAL A 3 7.92 6.35 13.04
CA VAL A 3 7.42 5.50 11.95
C VAL A 3 5.94 5.23 12.16
N LEU A 4 5.15 5.32 11.09
CA LEU A 4 3.77 4.85 11.02
C LEU A 4 3.66 3.81 9.90
N ILE A 5 3.04 2.67 10.19
CA ILE A 5 2.73 1.63 9.21
C ILE A 5 1.22 1.57 9.07
N VAL A 6 0.73 1.62 7.83
CA VAL A 6 -0.69 1.46 7.51
C VAL A 6 -0.82 0.23 6.62
N ASP A 7 -1.61 -0.73 7.07
CA ASP A 7 -1.96 -1.93 6.33
C ASP A 7 -3.35 -1.77 5.68
N GLU A 8 -3.67 -2.62 4.71
CA GLU A 8 -4.93 -2.58 3.94
C GLU A 8 -5.24 -1.21 3.31
N MET A 9 -4.21 -0.59 2.73
CA MET A 9 -4.30 0.71 2.06
C MET A 9 -5.27 0.77 0.88
N SER A 10 -5.67 -0.38 0.33
CA SER A 10 -6.72 -0.50 -0.71
C SER A 10 -8.09 0.00 -0.24
N MET A 11 -8.34 0.00 1.09
CA MET A 11 -9.61 0.42 1.68
C MET A 11 -9.63 1.90 2.10
N VAL A 12 -8.49 2.58 2.07
CA VAL A 12 -8.36 3.96 2.57
C VAL A 12 -8.82 4.97 1.52
N SER A 13 -9.81 5.79 1.88
CA SER A 13 -10.29 6.86 1.01
C SER A 13 -9.38 8.09 1.01
N LEU A 14 -9.50 8.93 -0.04
CA LEU A 14 -8.69 10.13 -0.21
C LEU A 14 -8.85 11.13 0.96
N SER A 15 -10.05 11.25 1.50
CA SER A 15 -10.34 12.12 2.65
C SER A 15 -9.60 11.66 3.91
N LEU A 16 -9.59 10.34 4.17
CA LEU A 16 -8.86 9.74 5.28
C LEU A 16 -7.35 9.87 5.10
N MET A 17 -6.84 9.63 3.89
CA MET A 17 -5.41 9.86 3.58
C MET A 17 -5.02 11.32 3.84
N ARG A 18 -5.81 12.29 3.39
CA ARG A 18 -5.55 13.72 3.65
C ARG A 18 -5.51 14.01 5.15
N ALA A 19 -6.48 13.51 5.92
CA ALA A 19 -6.51 13.70 7.37
C ALA A 19 -5.28 13.06 8.04
N LEU A 20 -4.89 11.86 7.60
CA LEU A 20 -3.70 11.17 8.07
C LEU A 20 -2.44 12.00 7.84
N LEU A 21 -2.17 12.39 6.59
CA LEU A 21 -0.97 13.15 6.23
C LEU A 21 -0.91 14.50 6.97
N SER A 22 -2.05 15.16 7.17
CA SER A 22 -2.13 16.42 7.91
C SER A 22 -1.78 16.28 9.40
N ALA A 23 -1.99 15.09 9.97
CA ALA A 23 -1.68 14.79 11.37
C ALA A 23 -0.23 14.32 11.58
N LEU A 24 0.50 13.98 10.52
CA LEU A 24 1.89 13.51 10.62
C LEU A 24 2.87 14.68 10.74
N ARG A 25 3.87 14.51 11.61
CA ARG A 25 5.03 15.42 11.63
C ARG A 25 5.85 15.22 10.35
N PRO A 26 6.50 16.26 9.79
CA PRO A 26 7.33 16.14 8.58
C PRO A 26 8.44 15.09 8.67
N SER A 27 8.95 14.81 9.87
CA SER A 27 10.00 13.81 10.10
C SER A 27 9.47 12.38 10.25
N THR A 28 8.16 12.17 10.16
CA THR A 28 7.55 10.84 10.34
C THR A 28 7.72 10.03 9.07
N ARG A 29 8.28 8.83 9.18
CA ARG A 29 8.33 7.87 8.08
C ARG A 29 6.99 7.15 7.98
N LEU A 30 6.32 7.24 6.83
CA LEU A 30 5.09 6.51 6.56
C LEU A 30 5.42 5.30 5.67
N VAL A 31 4.96 4.12 6.09
CA VAL A 31 5.01 2.88 5.30
C VAL A 31 3.58 2.45 5.03
N MET A 32 3.28 2.22 3.75
CA MET A 32 1.96 1.85 3.27
C MET A 32 2.03 0.43 2.71
N VAL A 33 1.12 -0.43 3.16
CA VAL A 33 1.01 -1.82 2.74
C VAL A 33 -0.42 -2.07 2.27
N GLY A 34 -0.56 -2.76 1.16
CA GLY A 34 -1.85 -3.12 0.59
C GLY A 34 -1.70 -3.73 -0.79
N ASP A 35 -2.82 -4.19 -1.35
CA ASP A 35 -2.89 -4.74 -2.70
C ASP A 35 -3.56 -3.72 -3.65
N PRO A 36 -2.86 -3.16 -4.64
CA PRO A 36 -3.46 -2.25 -5.60
C PRO A 36 -4.48 -2.93 -6.53
N ASN A 37 -4.48 -4.27 -6.63
CA ASN A 37 -5.39 -5.05 -7.47
C ASN A 37 -6.58 -5.63 -6.71
N GLN A 38 -6.63 -5.49 -5.38
CA GLN A 38 -7.83 -5.84 -4.63
C GLN A 38 -8.99 -4.91 -5.04
N LEU A 39 -10.22 -5.43 -4.97
CA LEU A 39 -11.45 -4.67 -5.22
C LEU A 39 -11.36 -3.35 -4.44
N SER A 40 -11.26 -2.24 -5.17
CA SER A 40 -11.14 -0.90 -4.61
C SER A 40 -12.27 -0.63 -3.64
N SER A 41 -11.96 0.04 -2.52
CA SER A 41 -12.96 0.53 -1.55
C SER A 41 -14.14 1.20 -2.26
N VAL A 42 -15.33 1.07 -1.68
CA VAL A 42 -16.61 1.57 -2.20
C VAL A 42 -16.67 3.12 -2.29
N GLU A 43 -15.60 3.83 -1.89
CA GLU A 43 -15.49 5.29 -1.95
C GLU A 43 -14.55 5.78 -3.06
N ALA A 44 -14.81 6.99 -3.56
CA ALA A 44 -14.06 7.62 -4.63
C ALA A 44 -12.57 7.84 -4.26
N GLY A 45 -11.67 7.31 -5.10
CA GLY A 45 -10.23 7.53 -5.06
C GLY A 45 -9.45 6.28 -4.68
N ALA A 46 -8.82 5.64 -5.67
CA ALA A 46 -7.94 4.50 -5.45
C ALA A 46 -6.53 5.01 -5.10
N VAL A 47 -6.39 5.65 -3.93
CA VAL A 47 -5.15 6.33 -3.49
C VAL A 47 -3.91 5.46 -3.67
N LEU A 48 -3.99 4.19 -3.28
CA LEU A 48 -2.88 3.24 -3.43
C LEU A 48 -2.54 2.98 -4.91
N ALA A 49 -3.56 2.79 -5.76
CA ALA A 49 -3.36 2.56 -7.19
C ALA A 49 -2.79 3.82 -7.89
N ASP A 50 -3.24 5.01 -7.49
CA ASP A 50 -2.74 6.29 -8.01
C ASP A 50 -1.26 6.49 -7.64
N ILE A 51 -0.88 6.19 -6.39
CA ILE A 51 0.53 6.25 -5.94
C ILE A 51 1.40 5.26 -6.72
N VAL A 52 0.92 4.02 -6.90
CA VAL A 52 1.64 3.00 -7.68
C VAL A 52 1.78 3.41 -9.14
N THR A 53 0.75 4.03 -9.73
CA THR A 53 0.79 4.48 -11.12
C THR A 53 1.70 5.69 -11.32
N ALA A 54 1.76 6.60 -10.34
CA ALA A 54 2.58 7.81 -10.39
C ALA A 54 4.10 7.52 -10.37
N ASP A 55 4.53 6.37 -9.84
CA ASP A 55 5.93 5.96 -9.79
C ASP A 55 6.38 5.15 -11.03
N LEU A 56 5.50 4.85 -12.00
CA LEU A 56 5.87 4.10 -13.21
C LEU A 56 6.47 5.06 -14.25
N PRO A 57 7.82 5.02 -14.46
CA PRO A 57 8.44 3.94 -15.20
C PRO A 57 9.75 3.45 -14.55
N VAL A 58 9.73 3.00 -13.30
CA VAL A 58 10.92 2.35 -12.71
C VAL A 58 10.78 0.83 -12.75
N SER A 59 11.81 0.20 -13.30
CA SER A 59 12.01 -1.24 -13.26
C SER A 59 11.84 -1.72 -11.82
N SER A 60 11.15 -2.84 -11.63
CA SER A 60 10.69 -3.41 -10.35
C SER A 60 11.77 -3.74 -9.30
N HIS A 61 12.99 -3.25 -9.48
CA HIS A 61 14.18 -3.53 -8.68
C HIS A 61 15.09 -2.31 -8.49
N ASP A 62 14.63 -1.06 -8.71
CA ASP A 62 15.42 0.11 -8.30
C ASP A 62 15.40 0.23 -6.76
N PRO A 63 16.55 0.07 -6.07
CA PRO A 63 16.62 0.23 -4.61
C PRO A 63 16.31 1.67 -4.14
N SER A 64 16.22 2.63 -5.07
CA SER A 64 15.84 4.01 -4.81
C SER A 64 14.35 4.28 -4.94
N SER A 65 13.57 3.32 -5.48
CA SER A 65 12.11 3.46 -5.56
C SER A 65 11.49 3.39 -4.16
N ALA A 66 10.49 4.25 -3.95
CA ALA A 66 9.69 4.23 -2.74
C ALA A 66 8.66 3.08 -2.73
N ILE A 67 8.54 2.32 -3.82
CA ILE A 67 7.56 1.27 -4.01
C ILE A 67 8.27 -0.09 -4.10
N ILE A 68 7.85 -1.01 -3.23
CA ILE A 68 8.34 -2.39 -3.20
C ILE A 68 7.18 -3.31 -3.56
N VAL A 69 7.31 -4.06 -4.65
CA VAL A 69 6.30 -5.04 -5.07
C VAL A 69 6.73 -6.43 -4.63
N LEU A 70 5.90 -7.07 -3.82
CA LEU A 70 6.12 -8.45 -3.38
C LEU A 70 5.61 -9.43 -4.43
N ASN A 71 6.54 -10.07 -5.16
CA ASN A 71 6.20 -10.98 -6.27
C ASN A 71 6.20 -12.46 -5.87
N HIS A 72 6.57 -12.79 -4.63
CA HIS A 72 6.66 -14.17 -4.17
C HIS A 72 5.51 -14.51 -3.21
N SER A 73 4.75 -15.55 -3.54
CA SER A 73 3.65 -16.03 -2.71
C SER A 73 4.08 -17.25 -1.91
N HIS A 74 4.15 -17.10 -0.59
CA HIS A 74 4.32 -18.23 0.32
C HIS A 74 2.95 -18.82 0.64
N ARG A 75 2.45 -19.74 -0.21
CA ARG A 75 1.20 -20.47 0.06
C ARG A 75 1.47 -21.66 0.96
N PHE A 76 0.69 -21.79 2.03
CA PHE A 76 0.71 -22.96 2.90
C PHE A 76 0.02 -24.13 2.21
N SER A 77 0.78 -25.17 1.84
CA SER A 77 0.26 -26.39 1.19
C SER A 77 -0.24 -27.45 2.19
N GLY A 78 -0.66 -27.02 3.39
CA GLY A 78 -1.15 -27.92 4.43
C GLY A 78 -2.68 -28.14 4.37
N PRO A 79 -3.22 -28.96 5.28
CA PRO A 79 -4.55 -29.57 5.18
C PRO A 79 -5.76 -28.61 5.22
N ILE A 80 -5.54 -27.29 5.38
CA ILE A 80 -6.60 -26.28 5.40
C ILE A 80 -7.06 -25.91 3.98
N GLN A 81 -6.30 -26.27 2.94
CA GLN A 81 -6.63 -25.95 1.55
C GLN A 81 -7.80 -26.77 0.96
N GLU A 82 -8.21 -27.86 1.62
CA GLU A 82 -9.27 -28.78 1.17
C GLU A 82 -10.58 -28.67 1.97
N LEU A 83 -10.66 -27.72 2.92
CA LEU A 83 -11.89 -27.41 3.67
C LEU A 83 -12.71 -26.33 2.97
#